data_AF-A0A9W8AKQ4-F1
#
_entry.id   AF-A0A9W8AKQ4-F1
#
_cell.length_a   1.000
_cell.length_b   1.000
_cell.length_c   1.000
_cell.angle_alpha   90.00
_cell.angle_beta   90.00
_cell.angle_gamma   90.00
#
_symmetry.space_group_name_H-M   'P 1'
#
loop_
_entity.id
_entity.type
_entity.pdbx_description
1 polymer ?
#
loop_
_entity_poly.entity_id
_entity_poly.type
_entity_poly.pdbx_seq_one_letter_code
_entity_poly.pdbx_strand_id
1 'polypeptide(L)'
;MKHMLRDKLARHLDFLREDDKMIRKEGVETLSAPDLHEACEARGISTYDQTDDHLRLLLLQSIRLNLLVDPRPIPPVMVYTTRIFLLNSKVRM
;
A
#
# COMPACT_ATOMS: atom_id res chain seq x y z
N MET A 1 -11.95 25.37 9.25
CA MET A 1 -10.67 24.91 8.63
C MET A 1 -10.03 23.67 9.31
N LYS A 2 -10.62 23.05 10.35
CA LYS A 2 -9.95 22.03 11.18
C LYS A 2 -9.94 20.58 10.62
N HIS A 3 -10.39 20.34 9.37
CA HIS A 3 -10.56 18.97 8.83
C HIS A 3 -9.96 18.70 7.44
N MET A 4 -9.44 19.71 6.73
CA MET A 4 -8.97 19.57 5.35
C MET A 4 -7.93 18.43 5.15
N LEU A 5 -7.00 18.28 6.09
CA LEU A 5 -5.98 17.21 6.02
C LEU A 5 -6.59 15.82 6.23
N ARG A 6 -7.56 15.69 7.14
CA ARG A 6 -8.28 14.43 7.37
C ARG A 6 -9.10 14.05 6.13
N ASP A 7 -9.77 15.03 5.52
CA ASP A 7 -10.58 14.79 4.32
C ASP A 7 -9.71 14.44 3.10
N LYS A 8 -8.55 15.08 2.95
CA LYS A 8 -7.55 14.69 1.95
C LYS A 8 -7.04 13.27 2.17
N LEU A 9 -6.72 12.91 3.42
CA LEU A 9 -6.27 11.57 3.76
C LEU A 9 -7.35 10.53 3.49
N ALA A 10 -8.60 10.76 3.92
CA ALA A 10 -9.71 9.84 3.68
C ALA A 10 -9.90 9.57 2.19
N ARG A 11 -9.96 10.62 1.36
CA ARG A 11 -10.07 10.47 -0.10
C ARG A 11 -8.90 9.70 -0.71
N HIS A 12 -7.68 9.92 -0.22
CA HIS A 12 -6.52 9.19 -0.70
C HIS A 12 -6.60 7.70 -0.32
N LEU A 13 -7.03 7.39 0.90
CA LEU A 13 -7.23 6.00 1.34
C LEU A 13 -8.33 5.29 0.55
N ASP A 14 -9.41 6.00 0.20
CA ASP A 14 -10.49 5.47 -0.64
C ASP A 14 -10.00 5.19 -2.06
N PHE A 15 -9.22 6.12 -2.64
CA PHE A 15 -8.57 5.92 -3.94
C PHE A 15 -7.69 4.66 -3.95
N LEU A 16 -6.80 4.51 -2.94
CA LEU A 16 -5.95 3.34 -2.82
C LEU A 16 -6.74 2.04 -2.65
N ARG A 17 -7.89 2.08 -1.97
CA ARG A 17 -8.76 0.92 -1.78
C ARG A 17 -9.43 0.49 -3.09
N GLU A 18 -9.86 1.42 -3.93
CA GLU A 18 -10.40 1.08 -5.25
C GLU A 18 -9.30 0.58 -6.20
N ASP A 19 -8.12 1.17 -6.14
CA ASP A 19 -6.93 0.70 -6.88
C ASP A 19 -6.54 -0.72 -6.45
N ASP A 20 -6.53 -1.03 -5.14
CA ASP A 20 -6.32 -2.38 -4.61
C ASP A 20 -7.32 -3.40 -5.17
N LYS A 21 -8.60 -3.01 -5.33
CA LYS A 21 -9.63 -3.88 -5.92
C LYS A 21 -9.36 -4.12 -7.41
N MET A 22 -8.93 -3.10 -8.14
CA MET A 22 -8.60 -3.19 -9.56
C MET A 22 -7.39 -4.11 -9.76
N ILE A 23 -6.29 -3.86 -9.06
CA ILE A 23 -5.07 -4.69 -9.13
C ILE A 23 -5.38 -6.14 -8.72
N ARG A 24 -6.20 -6.37 -7.70
CA ARG A 24 -6.59 -7.74 -7.32
C ARG A 24 -7.39 -8.44 -8.41
N LYS A 25 -8.20 -7.71 -9.19
CA LYS A 25 -9.02 -8.26 -10.27
C LYS A 25 -8.19 -8.59 -11.50
N GLU A 26 -7.24 -7.73 -11.85
CA GLU A 26 -6.37 -7.87 -13.03
C GLU A 26 -5.19 -8.81 -12.77
N GLY A 27 -4.70 -8.82 -11.53
CA GLY A 27 -3.56 -9.60 -11.08
C GLY A 27 -2.30 -8.74 -10.94
N VAL A 28 -1.51 -8.98 -9.91
CA VAL A 28 -0.25 -8.23 -9.69
C VAL A 28 0.78 -8.50 -10.79
N GLU A 29 0.69 -9.65 -11.45
CA GLU A 29 1.58 -10.04 -12.55
C GLU A 29 1.36 -9.23 -13.84
N THR A 30 0.21 -8.54 -13.98
CA THR A 30 -0.07 -7.73 -15.17
C THR A 30 0.55 -6.34 -15.11
N LEU A 31 1.09 -5.94 -13.95
CA LEU A 31 1.73 -4.65 -13.76
C LEU A 31 3.10 -4.62 -14.43
N SER A 32 3.35 -3.55 -15.20
CA SER A 32 4.69 -3.26 -15.71
C SER A 32 5.63 -2.85 -14.57
N ALA A 33 6.95 -2.91 -14.78
CA ALA A 33 7.92 -2.47 -13.77
C ALA A 33 7.64 -1.05 -13.23
N PRO A 34 7.39 -0.01 -14.06
CA PRO A 34 7.08 1.31 -13.52
C PRO A 34 5.76 1.34 -12.72
N ASP A 35 4.72 0.66 -13.19
CA ASP A 35 3.43 0.62 -12.49
C ASP A 35 3.55 -0.12 -11.15
N LEU A 36 4.36 -1.18 -11.10
CA LEU A 36 4.65 -1.94 -9.88
C LEU A 36 5.36 -1.05 -8.84
N HIS A 37 6.35 -0.27 -9.27
CA HIS A 37 7.07 0.65 -8.39
C HIS A 37 6.16 1.76 -7.89
N GLU A 38 5.36 2.38 -8.77
CA GLU A 38 4.41 3.43 -8.40
C GLU A 38 3.35 2.90 -7.43
N ALA A 39 2.77 1.72 -7.71
CA ALA A 39 1.80 1.07 -6.83
C ALA A 39 2.39 0.75 -5.44
N CYS A 40 3.67 0.35 -5.39
CA CYS A 40 4.39 0.11 -4.15
C CYS A 40 4.61 1.41 -3.35
N GLU A 41 5.11 2.46 -3.98
CA GLU A 41 5.40 3.74 -3.34
C GLU A 41 4.14 4.42 -2.82
N ALA A 42 3.05 4.40 -3.60
CA ALA A 42 1.75 4.93 -3.20
C ALA A 42 1.20 4.25 -1.93
N ARG A 43 1.64 3.01 -1.65
CA ARG A 43 1.26 2.23 -0.46
C ARG A 43 2.33 2.24 0.64
N GLY A 44 3.36 3.08 0.51
CA GLY A 44 4.45 3.22 1.47
C GLY A 44 5.39 2.00 1.53
N ILE A 45 5.45 1.20 0.46
CA ILE A 45 6.45 0.12 0.31
C ILE A 45 7.73 0.72 -0.23
N SER A 46 8.87 0.39 0.39
CA SER A 46 10.18 0.76 -0.17
C SER A 46 10.47 -0.06 -1.42
N THR A 47 10.66 0.62 -2.54
CA THR A 47 11.08 0.06 -3.83
C THR A 47 12.59 -0.09 -3.95
N TYR A 48 13.35 0.55 -3.06
CA TYR A 48 14.80 0.58 -3.12
C TYR A 48 15.42 -0.77 -2.73
N ASP A 49 16.36 -1.24 -3.56
CA ASP A 49 17.11 -2.48 -3.35
C ASP A 49 16.21 -3.72 -3.15
N GLN A 50 15.07 -3.74 -3.83
CA GLN A 50 14.16 -4.89 -3.88
C GLN A 50 14.09 -5.43 -5.30
N THR A 51 13.96 -6.74 -5.45
CA THR A 51 13.65 -7.37 -6.74
C THR A 51 12.17 -7.19 -7.07
N ASP A 52 11.82 -7.11 -8.35
CA ASP A 52 10.43 -7.01 -8.80
C ASP A 52 9.54 -8.11 -8.21
N ASP A 53 10.04 -9.35 -8.15
CA ASP A 53 9.30 -10.47 -7.55
C ASP A 53 9.00 -10.24 -6.07
N HIS A 54 9.96 -9.66 -5.33
CA HIS A 54 9.74 -9.31 -3.93
C HIS A 54 8.73 -8.16 -3.79
N LEU A 55 8.79 -7.15 -4.67
CA LEU A 55 7.82 -6.06 -4.70
C LEU A 55 6.40 -6.55 -4.98
N ARG A 56 6.23 -7.49 -5.92
CA ARG A 56 4.93 -8.13 -6.18
C ARG A 56 4.38 -8.83 -4.94
N LEU A 57 5.22 -9.56 -4.20
CA LEU A 57 4.83 -10.20 -2.95
C LEU A 57 4.41 -9.18 -1.87
N LEU A 58 5.19 -8.12 -1.68
CA LEU A 58 4.88 -7.05 -0.72
C LEU A 58 3.59 -6.29 -1.08
N LEU A 59 3.37 -6.05 -2.38
CA LEU A 59 2.17 -5.42 -2.90
C LEU A 59 0.94 -6.32 -2.70
N LEU A 60 1.05 -7.60 -3.02
CA LEU A 60 -0.01 -8.59 -2.79
C LEU A 60 -0.38 -8.68 -1.30
N GLN A 61 0.62 -8.69 -0.42
CA GLN A 61 0.40 -8.66 1.02
C GLN A 61 -0.32 -7.37 1.45
N SER A 62 0.07 -6.22 0.89
CA SER A 62 -0.59 -4.93 1.14
C SER A 62 -2.07 -4.99 0.81
N ILE A 63 -2.38 -5.41 -0.42
CA ILE A 63 -3.73 -5.49 -0.97
C ILE A 63 -4.57 -6.44 -0.11
N ARG A 64 -4.01 -7.59 0.26
CA ARG A 64 -4.67 -8.55 1.14
C ARG A 64 -5.05 -7.89 2.46
N LEU A 65 -4.14 -7.18 3.11
CA LEU A 65 -4.40 -6.52 4.40
C LEU A 65 -5.42 -5.39 4.30
N ASN A 66 -5.35 -4.58 3.25
CA ASN A 66 -6.28 -3.47 3.01
C ASN A 66 -7.70 -3.93 2.67
N LEU A 67 -7.82 -5.07 1.98
CA LEU A 67 -9.10 -5.64 1.55
C LEU A 67 -9.66 -6.69 2.52
N LEU A 68 -9.02 -6.93 3.67
CA LEU A 68 -9.60 -7.75 4.73
C LEU A 68 -10.86 -7.06 5.28
N VAL A 69 -12.01 -7.71 5.08
CA VAL A 69 -13.32 -7.23 5.53
C VAL A 69 -13.84 -8.02 6.74
N ASP A 70 -13.31 -9.23 7.02
CA ASP A 70 -13.86 -10.20 7.98
C ASP A 70 -12.70 -10.98 8.65
N PRO A 71 -12.63 -11.20 9.99
CA PRO A 71 -13.59 -10.85 11.06
C PRO A 71 -13.40 -9.48 11.72
N ARG A 72 -12.30 -8.77 11.44
CA ARG A 72 -12.10 -7.39 11.89
C ARG A 72 -11.40 -6.59 10.80
N PRO A 73 -12.03 -5.55 10.22
CA PRO A 73 -11.35 -4.69 9.27
C PRO A 73 -10.18 -4.01 9.98
N ILE A 74 -8.98 -4.15 9.42
CA ILE A 74 -7.81 -3.45 9.94
C ILE A 74 -7.99 -1.98 9.54
N PRO A 75 -7.95 -1.02 10.49
CA PRO A 75 -8.02 0.40 10.14
C PRO A 75 -6.93 0.71 9.11
N PRO A 76 -7.25 1.33 7.95
CA PRO A 76 -6.27 1.56 6.89
C PRO A 76 -5.04 2.30 7.41
N VAL A 77 -5.25 3.30 8.28
CA VAL A 77 -4.18 4.05 8.94
C VAL A 77 -3.15 3.14 9.64
N MET A 78 -3.58 2.03 10.23
CA MET A 78 -2.69 1.08 10.93
C MET A 78 -1.79 0.32 9.95
N VAL A 79 -2.32 -0.07 8.77
CA VAL A 79 -1.55 -0.76 7.73
C VAL A 79 -0.44 0.15 7.20
N TYR A 80 -0.76 1.43 6.96
CA TYR A 80 0.22 2.40 6.46
C TYR A 80 1.23 2.85 7.53
N THR A 81 0.83 3.00 8.80
CA THR A 81 1.77 3.39 9.87
C THR A 81 2.80 2.32 10.19
N THR A 82 2.46 1.03 10.12
CA THR A 82 3.44 -0.06 10.24
C THR A 82 4.54 0.06 9.19
N ARG A 83 4.19 0.49 7.97
CA ARG A 83 5.16 0.64 6.87
C ARG A 83 6.07 1.84 7.07
N ILE A 84 5.54 2.95 7.58
CA ILE A 84 6.34 4.09 8.01
C ILE A 84 7.37 3.66 9.07
N PHE A 85 6.97 2.79 10.01
CA PHE A 85 7.91 2.25 11.01
C PHE A 85 8.98 1.37 10.37
N LEU A 86 8.63 0.50 9.41
CA LEU A 86 9.58 -0.35 8.70
C LEU A 86 10.60 0.46 7.88
N LEU A 87 10.14 1.52 7.21
CA LEU A 87 11.02 2.47 6.51
C LEU A 87 12.05 3.07 7.47
N ASN A 88 11.62 3.50 8.65
CA ASN A 88 12.52 4.05 9.67
C ASN A 88 13.42 2.98 10.32
N SER A 89 13.01 1.71 10.34
CA SER A 89 13.84 0.63 10.90
C SER A 89 14.99 0.21 9.98
N LYS A 90 14.83 0.34 8.65
CA LYS A 90 15.92 0.19 7.69
C LYS A 90 16.85 1.41 7.68
N VAL A 91 16.42 2.56 8.21
CA VAL A 91 17.30 3.70 8.54
C VAL A 91 17.99 3.42 9.87
N ARG A 92 18.87 2.41 9.89
CA ARG A 92 19.90 2.28 10.93
C ARG A 92 21.08 1.47 10.41
N MET A 93 22.21 2.18 10.35
CA MET A 93 23.59 1.78 10.01
C MET A 93 23.93 1.80 8.52
#